data_AF-A0A5J4PQ04-F1
#
_entry.id   AF-A0A5J4PQ04-F1
#
_cell.length_a   1.000
_cell.length_b   1.000
_cell.length_c   1.000
_cell.angle_alpha   90.00
_cell.angle_beta   90.00
_cell.angle_gamma   90.00
#
_symmetry.space_group_name_H-M   'P 1'
#
loop_
_entity.id
_entity.type
_entity.pdbx_description
1 polymer ?
#
loop_
_entity_poly.entity_id
_entity_poly.type
_entity_poly.pdbx_seq_one_letter_code
_entity_poly.pdbx_strand_id
1 'polypeptide(L)' 'MYNIIQLNDKQLSELQAIASELGLQKIESLNKEELVYKILDEQAIAGATKRVTVNKVKEEKKSDEKKKRSRVTKKEG' A
#
# COMPACT_ATOMS: atom_id res chain seq x y z
N MET A 1 6.39 -5.27 6.89
CA MET A 1 6.61 -3.82 7.01
C MET A 1 7.58 -3.65 8.16
N TYR A 2 8.71 -3.00 7.90
CA TYR A 2 9.76 -2.78 8.91
C TYR A 2 9.54 -1.42 9.56
N ASN A 3 9.83 -1.31 10.86
CA ASN A 3 9.76 -0.04 11.58
C ASN A 3 11.14 0.64 11.68
N ILE A 4 11.14 1.95 11.96
CA ILE A 4 12.37 2.75 12.09
C ILE A 4 13.40 2.12 13.05
N ILE A 5 12.96 1.60 14.19
CA ILE A 5 13.83 0.95 15.18
C ILE A 5 14.47 -0.32 14.59
N GLN A 6 13.68 -1.15 13.92
CA GLN A 6 14.16 -2.40 13.31
C GLN A 6 15.16 -2.11 12.19
N LEU A 7 14.93 -1.08 11.39
CA LEU A 7 15.86 -0.70 10.31
C LEU A 7 17.15 -0.09 10.88
N ASN A 8 17.07 0.66 11.98
CA ASN A 8 18.25 1.20 12.65
C ASN A 8 19.11 0.12 13.33
N ASP A 9 18.53 -0.98 13.79
CA ASP A 9 19.29 -2.09 14.39
C ASP A 9 19.97 -2.98 13.34
N LYS A 10 19.55 -2.89 12.08
CA LYS A 10 20.12 -3.69 10.98
C LYS A 10 21.50 -3.21 10.55
N GLN A 11 22.26 -4.14 10.01
CA GLN A 11 23.54 -3.84 9.36
C GLN A 11 23.31 -3.16 8.01
N LEU A 12 24.30 -2.40 7.55
CA LEU A 12 24.23 -1.71 6.26
C LEU A 12 23.96 -2.68 5.10
N SER A 13 24.58 -3.87 5.11
CA SER A 13 24.37 -4.90 4.09
C SER A 13 22.93 -5.42 4.06
N GLU A 14 22.30 -5.58 5.23
CA GLU A 14 20.90 -5.99 5.32
C GLU A 14 19.97 -4.90 4.80
N LEU A 15 20.25 -3.63 5.10
CA LEU A 15 19.50 -2.49 4.58
C LEU A 15 19.63 -2.39 3.07
N GLN A 16 20.82 -2.60 2.52
CA GLN A 16 21.04 -2.66 1.08
C GLN A 16 20.24 -3.80 0.43
N ALA A 17 20.24 -5.00 1.01
CA ALA A 17 19.47 -6.12 0.50
C ALA A 17 17.96 -5.84 0.48
N ILE A 18 17.42 -5.28 1.56
CA ILE A 18 16.01 -4.87 1.64
C ILE A 18 15.70 -3.79 0.60
N ALA A 19 16.60 -2.81 0.44
CA ALA A 19 16.42 -1.74 -0.53
C ALA A 19 16.45 -2.27 -1.98
N SER A 20 17.33 -3.22 -2.29
CA SER A 20 17.33 -3.92 -3.59
C SER A 20 16.04 -4.67 -3.84
N GLU A 21 15.51 -5.39 -2.84
CA GLU A 21 14.25 -6.13 -2.95
C GLU A 21 13.05 -5.20 -3.21
N LEU A 22 13.10 -3.98 -2.67
CA LEU A 22 12.12 -2.92 -2.93
C LEU A 22 12.33 -2.21 -4.28
N GLY A 23 13.42 -2.50 -5.00
CA GLY A 23 13.72 -1.90 -6.30
C GLY A 23 14.44 -0.55 -6.25
N LEU A 24 15.01 -0.17 -5.10
CA LEU A 24 15.80 1.06 -4.96
C LEU A 24 17.13 0.94 -5.72
N GLN A 25 17.45 1.97 -6.49
CA GLN A 25 18.72 2.07 -7.21
C GLN A 25 19.75 2.90 -6.44
N LYS A 26 21.03 2.69 -6.73
CA LYS A 26 22.17 3.42 -6.13
C LYS A 26 22.30 3.28 -4.61
N ILE A 27 21.83 2.16 -4.06
CA ILE A 27 21.90 1.82 -2.63
C ILE A 27 23.33 1.66 -2.09
N GLU A 28 24.30 1.42 -2.96
CA GLU A 28 25.72 1.29 -2.62
C GLU A 28 26.36 2.63 -2.24
N SER A 29 25.85 3.74 -2.78
CA SER A 29 26.32 5.09 -2.47
C SER A 29 25.60 5.75 -1.28
N LEU A 30 24.59 5.08 -0.72
CA LEU A 30 23.76 5.64 0.34
C LEU A 30 24.26 5.25 1.71
N ASN A 31 24.19 6.21 2.64
CA ASN A 31 24.50 5.97 4.03
C ASN A 31 23.35 5.24 4.73
N LYS A 32 23.63 4.70 5.93
CA LYS A 32 22.65 3.93 6.71
C LYS A 32 21.34 4.69 6.92
N GLU A 33 21.41 5.94 7.39
CA GLU A 33 20.21 6.76 7.61
C GLU A 33 19.41 6.98 6.32
N GLU A 34 20.09 7.25 5.21
CA GLU A 34 19.43 7.44 3.91
C GLU A 34 18.72 6.18 3.43
N LEU A 35 19.34 5.01 3.61
CA LEU A 35 18.70 3.73 3.30
C LEU A 35 17.47 3.49 4.17
N VAL A 36 17.57 3.76 5.47
CA VAL A 36 16.45 3.62 6.41
C VAL A 36 15.26 4.47 5.97
N TYR A 37 15.49 5.76 5.65
CA TYR A 37 14.41 6.65 5.20
C TYR A 37 13.81 6.22 3.86
N LYS A 38 14.64 5.91 2.86
CA LYS A 38 14.14 5.48 1.55
C LYS A 38 13.34 4.18 1.61
N ILE A 39 13.75 3.23 2.45
CA ILE A 39 13.02 1.97 2.65
C ILE A 39 11.64 2.24 3.27
N LEU A 40 11.54 3.16 4.23
CA LEU A 40 10.26 3.53 4.84
C LEU A 40 9.32 4.20 3.83
N ASP A 41 9.85 5.09 2.99
CA ASP A 41 9.10 5.74 1.92
C ASP A 41 8.56 4.72 0.90
N GLU A 42 9.40 3.82 0.41
CA GLU A 42 8.97 2.77 -0.53
C GLU A 42 7.92 1.83 0.07
N GLN A 43 8.04 1.50 1.36
CA GLN A 43 7.02 0.71 2.05
C GLN A 43 5.68 1.45 2.16
N ALA A 44 5.70 2.76 2.35
CA ALA A 44 4.49 3.58 2.36
C ALA A 44 3.83 3.61 0.97
N ILE A 45 4.61 3.75 -0.09
CA ILE A 45 4.15 3.76 -1.48
C ILE A 45 3.57 2.39 -1.89
N ALA A 46 4.30 1.30 -1.63
CA ALA A 46 3.85 -0.06 -1.88
C ALA A 46 2.60 -0.42 -1.06
N GLY A 47 2.52 0.08 0.17
CA GLY A 47 1.35 -0.05 1.04
C GLY A 47 0.12 0.70 0.50
N ALA A 48 0.32 1.90 -0.05
CA ALA A 48 -0.76 2.70 -0.64
C ALA A 48 -1.32 2.06 -1.92
N THR A 49 -0.45 1.57 -2.82
CA THR A 49 -0.87 0.89 -4.05
C THR A 49 -1.65 -0.40 -3.78
N LYS A 50 -1.25 -1.18 -2.76
CA LYS A 50 -2.04 -2.36 -2.31
C LYS A 50 -3.42 -2.00 -1.74
N ARG A 51 -3.57 -0.86 -1.06
CA ARG A 51 -4.88 -0.45 -0.50
C ARG A 51 -5.85 0.04 -1.57
N VAL A 52 -5.37 0.74 -2.59
CA VAL A 52 -6.21 1.23 -3.70
C VAL A 52 -6.77 0.08 -4.54
N THR A 53 -5.97 -0.97 -4.76
CA THR A 53 -6.43 -2.16 -5.50
C THR A 53 -7.46 -2.98 -4.72
N VAL A 54 -7.33 -3.08 -3.39
CA VAL A 54 -8.30 -3.83 -2.56
C VAL A 54 -9.62 -3.07 -2.35
N ASN A 55 -9.61 -1.74 -2.25
CA ASN A 55 -10.84 -0.96 -2.10
C ASN A 55 -11.71 -0.96 -3.38
N LYS A 56 -11.10 -0.98 -4.57
CA LYS A 56 -11.85 -1.04 -5.83
C LYS A 56 -12.65 -2.34 -5.98
N VAL A 57 -12.12 -3.46 -5.50
CA VAL A 57 -12.80 -4.78 -5.56
C VAL A 57 -13.95 -4.89 -4.54
N LYS A 58 -13.94 -4.08 -3.46
CA LYS A 58 -14.95 -4.16 -2.40
C LYS A 58 -16.14 -3.22 -2.63
N GLU A 59 -15.97 -2.13 -3.39
CA GLU A 59 -17.07 -1.22 -3.75
C GLU A 59 -17.95 -1.73 -4.90
N GLU A 60 -17.42 -2.54 -5.82
CA GLU A 60 -18.24 -3.14 -6.88
C GLU A 60 -19.21 -4.22 -6.37
N LYS A 61 -18.88 -4.91 -5.26
CA LYS A 61 -19.76 -5.94 -4.68
C LYS A 61 -20.90 -5.40 -3.82
N LYS A 62 -20.92 -4.11 -3.45
CA LYS A 62 -22.00 -3.52 -2.63
C LYS A 62 -23.03 -2.72 -3.43
N SER A 63 -22.76 -2.54 -4.73
CA SER A 63 -23.54 -1.65 -5.61
C SER A 63 -24.57 -2.39 -6.47
N ASP A 64 -24.62 -3.72 -6.44
CA ASP A 64 -25.60 -4.51 -7.22
C ASP A 64 -26.86 -4.85 -6.41
N GLU A 65 -26.78 -4.94 -5.08
CA GLU A 65 -27.90 -5.43 -4.27
C GLU A 65 -28.94 -4.35 -3.87
N LYS A 66 -28.64 -3.06 -4.06
CA LYS A 66 -29.56 -1.97 -3.69
C LYS A 66 -30.49 -1.47 -4.80
N LYS A 67 -30.37 -1.96 -6.03
CA LYS A 67 -31.17 -1.46 -7.18
C LYS A 67 -32.44 -2.26 -7.49
N LYS A 68 -32.82 -3.23 -6.64
CA LYS A 68 -34.09 -4.00 -6.77
C LYS A 68 -35.19 -3.62 -5.78
N ARG A 69 -35.22 -2.38 -5.26
CA ARG A 69 -36.48 -1.86 -4.70
C ARG A 69 -37.30 -1.24 -5.82
N SER A 70 -38.07 -2.14 -6.45
CA SER A 70 -39.13 -1.86 -7.41
C SER A 70 -39.90 -0.61 -6.99
N ARG A 71 -39.86 0.40 -7.85
CA ARG A 71 -40.73 1.57 -7.78
C ARG A 71 -42.16 1.05 -7.87
N VAL A 72 -42.83 0.89 -6.73
CA VAL A 72 -44.27 0.59 -6.69
C VAL A 72 -44.97 1.75 -7.37
N THR A 73 -45.41 1.50 -8.61
CA THR A 73 -46.38 2.31 -9.31
C THR A 73 -47.68 2.29 -8.50
N LYS A 74 -47.96 3.36 -7.77
CA LYS A 74 -49.32 3.60 -7.30
C LYS A 74 -50.01 4.47 -8.35
N LYS A 75 -50.73 3.78 -9.25
CA LYS A 75 -51.84 4.34 -10.01
C LYS A 75 -53.06 4.45 -9.11
N GLU A 76 -53.86 5.47 -9.39
CA GLU A 76 -55.31 5.61 -9.19
C GLU A 76 -55.87 5.93 -7.80
N GLY A 77 -56.88 6.81 -7.82
CA GLY A 77 -57.67 7.31 -6.71
C GLY A 77 -58.08 8.76 -6.94
#